data_AF-A0A380FEG2-F1
#
_entry.id   AF-A0A380FEG2-F1
#
_cell.length_a   1.000
_cell.length_b   1.000
_cell.length_c   1.000
_cell.angle_alpha   90.00
_cell.angle_beta   90.00
_cell.angle_gamma   90.00
#
_symmetry.space_group_name_H-M   'P 1'
#
loop_
_entity.id
_entity.type
_entity.pdbx_description
1 polymer ?
#
loop_
_entity_poly.entity_id
_entity_poly.type
_entity_poly.pdbx_seq_one_letter_code
_entity_poly.pdbx_strand_id
1 'polypeptide(L)'
;MGSKISDWNKVGWGDIPMTLGFTYSSNTLMMHLQDLVGADKMKHWYEKFGFGKTTDGMFDSESSGGIAWDNEAQQKTSSFGQSTTVTPVQMLRAQSAFFNDGNMLKPWYVDSVTNPVSNNTYYKGKKEYAGKPITKDTAKKVRTELDKVVNSEDSHAKNYRVDGYDIAGKTGTAQVADPDNGGYVQGENPYFVSFIGDAPKKDPKVIVYAGMSLAQQNDQEAYEMGVSKAFKPIMANTLKYLNVGENNTKDSSDVKYSKVPDVEGLATQKAEDKINGKSLDAIVIGNGEKVTSQSVTANKEVLPNNKVLLLTDGDITMPDMTGWSKEEVIAFERMTNTKVTMKGSGFVSSQSVTKGQKVSKNDKIQITLSSEEIDGEASTSSNSKEETTKEDKSASEKIC
;
A
#
# COMPACT_ATOMS: atom_id res chain seq x y z
N MET A 1 -34.12 -23.39 15.57
CA MET A 1 -34.09 -22.70 14.27
C MET A 1 -32.64 -22.58 13.85
N GLY A 2 -32.28 -22.97 12.62
CA GLY A 2 -30.91 -22.85 12.11
C GLY A 2 -30.67 -21.46 11.48
N SER A 3 -29.39 -21.10 11.32
CA SER A 3 -28.99 -19.88 10.62
C SER A 3 -28.93 -20.09 9.11
N LYS A 4 -29.43 -19.13 8.33
CA LYS A 4 -29.28 -19.13 6.87
C LYS A 4 -28.01 -18.38 6.47
N ILE A 5 -27.10 -19.04 5.77
CA ILE A 5 -25.91 -18.42 5.18
C ILE A 5 -26.14 -18.29 3.66
N SER A 6 -25.82 -17.12 3.11
CA SER A 6 -25.94 -16.83 1.68
C SER A 6 -24.68 -16.14 1.16
N ASP A 7 -24.57 -16.06 -0.16
CA ASP A 7 -23.62 -15.15 -0.80
C ASP A 7 -24.00 -13.67 -0.55
N TRP A 8 -23.03 -12.77 -0.77
CA TRP A 8 -23.18 -11.34 -0.44
C TRP A 8 -24.32 -10.65 -1.20
N ASN A 9 -24.62 -11.11 -2.42
CA ASN A 9 -25.72 -10.59 -3.24
C ASN A 9 -27.10 -11.16 -2.85
N LYS A 10 -27.17 -12.02 -1.83
CA LYS A 10 -28.37 -12.69 -1.27
C LYS A 10 -29.11 -13.67 -2.19
N VAL A 11 -29.06 -13.47 -3.50
CA VAL A 11 -29.75 -14.28 -4.52
C VAL A 11 -28.85 -15.38 -5.12
N GLY A 12 -27.52 -15.22 -5.03
CA GLY A 12 -26.55 -16.11 -5.67
C GLY A 12 -26.49 -15.92 -7.19
N TRP A 13 -25.95 -16.92 -7.89
CA TRP A 13 -25.85 -16.93 -9.36
C TRP A 13 -26.37 -18.24 -9.98
N GLY A 14 -27.10 -19.05 -9.22
CA GLY A 14 -27.47 -20.41 -9.63
C GLY A 14 -26.24 -21.32 -9.75
N ASP A 15 -26.25 -22.20 -10.74
CA ASP A 15 -25.15 -23.11 -11.01
C ASP A 15 -24.01 -22.39 -11.74
N ILE A 16 -22.89 -22.22 -11.04
CA ILE A 16 -21.68 -21.58 -11.58
C ILE A 16 -20.44 -22.46 -11.39
N PRO A 17 -19.41 -22.31 -12.25
CA PRO A 17 -18.12 -22.97 -12.04
C PRO A 17 -17.48 -22.55 -10.71
N MET A 18 -16.83 -23.48 -10.00
CA MET A 18 -16.13 -23.19 -8.73
C MET A 18 -15.10 -22.05 -8.86
N THR A 19 -14.37 -22.00 -9.98
CA THR A 19 -13.47 -20.89 -10.35
C THR A 19 -14.17 -19.52 -10.28
N LEU A 20 -15.38 -19.44 -10.83
CA LEU A 20 -16.15 -18.21 -10.86
C LEU A 20 -16.69 -17.88 -9.46
N GLY A 21 -17.14 -18.89 -8.71
CA GLY A 21 -17.53 -18.71 -7.31
C GLY A 21 -16.40 -18.16 -6.43
N PHE A 22 -15.15 -18.60 -6.64
CA PHE A 22 -14.00 -18.04 -5.92
C PHE A 22 -13.72 -16.58 -6.33
N THR A 23 -13.83 -16.28 -7.64
CA THR A 23 -13.71 -14.92 -8.19
C THR A 23 -14.77 -13.98 -7.58
N TYR A 24 -16.00 -14.45 -7.40
CA TYR A 24 -17.10 -13.71 -6.78
C TYR A 24 -17.10 -13.74 -5.25
N SER A 25 -16.14 -14.41 -4.63
CA SER A 25 -16.07 -14.57 -3.17
C SER A 25 -17.31 -15.23 -2.57
N SER A 26 -17.82 -16.28 -3.22
CA SER A 26 -19.02 -17.01 -2.80
C SER A 26 -18.80 -17.77 -1.49
N ASN A 27 -19.61 -17.44 -0.48
CA ASN A 27 -19.65 -18.14 0.80
C ASN A 27 -20.17 -19.57 0.61
N THR A 28 -21.18 -19.74 -0.26
CA THR A 28 -21.79 -21.05 -0.54
C THR A 28 -20.78 -22.02 -1.17
N LEU A 29 -19.93 -21.54 -2.08
CA LEU A 29 -18.80 -22.31 -2.59
C LEU A 29 -17.85 -22.76 -1.47
N MET A 30 -17.40 -21.84 -0.62
CA MET A 30 -16.39 -22.16 0.40
C MET A 30 -16.94 -23.16 1.44
N MET A 31 -18.21 -23.03 1.81
CA MET A 31 -18.89 -24.00 2.67
C MET A 31 -19.01 -25.38 2.01
N HIS A 32 -19.36 -25.41 0.71
CA HIS A 32 -19.45 -26.65 -0.05
C HIS A 32 -18.09 -27.34 -0.20
N LEU A 33 -17.02 -26.60 -0.48
CA LEU A 33 -15.66 -27.13 -0.51
C LEU A 33 -15.24 -27.70 0.85
N GLN A 34 -15.62 -27.04 1.94
CA GLN A 34 -15.40 -27.58 3.28
C GLN A 34 -16.16 -28.89 3.51
N ASP A 35 -17.40 -29.04 3.02
CA ASP A 35 -18.14 -30.31 3.10
C ASP A 35 -17.43 -31.43 2.36
N LEU A 36 -16.95 -31.16 1.15
CA LEU A 36 -16.22 -32.13 0.33
C LEU A 36 -14.91 -32.59 1.00
N VAL A 37 -14.24 -31.69 1.72
CA VAL A 37 -13.00 -32.01 2.46
C VAL A 37 -13.29 -32.69 3.80
N GLY A 38 -14.37 -32.29 4.48
CA GLY A 38 -14.73 -32.70 5.83
C GLY A 38 -14.14 -31.80 6.92
N ALA A 39 -14.89 -31.59 8.00
CA ALA A 39 -14.57 -30.64 9.06
C ALA A 39 -13.21 -30.91 9.74
N ASP A 40 -12.92 -32.15 10.11
CA ASP A 40 -11.67 -32.49 10.81
C ASP A 40 -10.43 -32.16 9.96
N LYS A 41 -10.49 -32.48 8.66
CA LYS A 41 -9.40 -32.16 7.73
C LYS A 41 -9.27 -30.65 7.53
N MET A 42 -10.39 -29.92 7.47
CA MET A 42 -10.35 -28.46 7.34
C MET A 42 -9.74 -27.79 8.57
N LYS A 43 -10.07 -28.23 9.79
CA LYS A 43 -9.41 -27.76 11.02
C LYS A 43 -7.90 -27.99 10.95
N HIS A 44 -7.49 -29.20 10.58
CA HIS A 44 -6.08 -29.55 10.42
C HIS A 44 -5.37 -28.67 9.36
N TRP A 45 -6.06 -28.29 8.29
CA TRP A 45 -5.53 -27.34 7.32
C TRP A 45 -5.28 -25.96 7.94
N TYR A 46 -6.22 -25.40 8.69
CA TYR A 46 -6.02 -24.12 9.38
C TYR A 46 -4.84 -24.16 10.36
N GLU A 47 -4.74 -25.25 11.13
CA GLU A 47 -3.62 -25.48 12.06
C GLU A 47 -2.28 -25.60 11.32
N LYS A 48 -2.25 -26.27 10.16
CA LYS A 48 -1.05 -26.35 9.29
C LYS A 48 -0.64 -25.00 8.70
N PHE A 49 -1.59 -24.09 8.46
CA PHE A 49 -1.31 -22.70 8.11
C PHE A 49 -0.92 -21.83 9.33
N GLY A 50 -0.90 -22.43 10.53
CA GLY A 50 -0.46 -21.80 11.77
C GLY A 50 -1.52 -20.95 12.47
N PHE A 51 -2.78 -20.96 12.01
CA PHE A 51 -3.83 -20.23 12.70
C PHE A 51 -4.09 -20.79 14.11
N GLY A 52 -4.53 -19.92 15.04
CA GLY A 52 -4.71 -20.27 16.45
C GLY A 52 -3.41 -20.37 17.26
N LYS A 53 -2.26 -20.01 16.68
CA LYS A 53 -0.94 -20.00 17.34
C LYS A 53 -0.16 -18.75 16.95
N THR A 54 0.62 -18.21 17.87
CA THR A 54 1.56 -17.10 17.61
C THR A 54 2.51 -17.41 16.45
N THR A 55 3.07 -16.36 15.85
CA THR A 55 4.15 -16.47 14.88
C THR A 55 5.52 -16.60 15.52
N ASP A 56 5.57 -16.46 16.85
CA ASP A 56 6.77 -16.43 17.67
C ASP A 56 7.71 -15.32 17.19
N GLY A 57 7.12 -14.17 16.88
CA GLY A 57 7.84 -12.96 16.53
C GLY A 57 8.59 -12.36 17.72
N MET A 58 9.37 -11.31 17.47
CA MET A 58 10.11 -10.60 18.52
C MET A 58 9.29 -9.51 19.22
N PHE A 59 8.04 -9.29 18.78
CA PHE A 59 7.15 -8.33 19.41
C PHE A 59 6.51 -8.98 20.63
N ASP A 60 6.38 -8.22 21.71
CA ASP A 60 5.80 -8.72 22.94
C ASP A 60 4.28 -8.92 22.81
N SER A 61 3.74 -9.82 23.63
CA SER A 61 2.29 -10.00 23.77
C SER A 61 1.54 -10.31 22.46
N GLU A 62 2.16 -11.08 21.55
CA GLU A 62 1.50 -11.49 20.30
C GLU A 62 0.24 -12.33 20.58
N SER A 63 -0.91 -11.88 20.10
CA SER A 63 -2.16 -12.65 20.18
C SER A 63 -2.10 -13.90 19.30
N SER A 64 -2.58 -15.04 19.83
CA SER A 64 -2.64 -16.30 19.10
C SER A 64 -3.84 -16.40 18.12
N GLY A 65 -4.84 -15.53 18.25
CA GLY A 65 -6.13 -15.71 17.59
C GLY A 65 -6.85 -16.98 18.09
N GLY A 66 -7.76 -17.52 17.28
CA GLY A 66 -8.49 -18.74 17.65
C GLY A 66 -9.26 -19.33 16.48
N ILE A 67 -9.12 -20.65 16.29
CA ILE A 67 -9.91 -21.41 15.31
C ILE A 67 -11.25 -21.77 15.98
N ALA A 68 -12.33 -21.15 15.54
CA ALA A 68 -13.67 -21.41 16.06
C ALA A 68 -14.23 -22.70 15.45
N TRP A 69 -14.35 -23.76 16.25
CA TRP A 69 -14.67 -25.11 15.75
C TRP A 69 -15.65 -25.90 16.61
N ASP A 70 -16.29 -25.26 17.59
CA ASP A 70 -17.10 -25.94 18.63
C ASP A 70 -18.42 -26.50 18.10
N ASN A 71 -18.93 -25.94 17.00
CA ASN A 71 -20.17 -26.36 16.36
C ASN A 71 -20.11 -26.13 14.85
N GLU A 72 -21.01 -26.79 14.11
CA GLU A 72 -21.05 -26.71 12.65
C GLU A 72 -21.18 -25.28 12.13
N ALA A 73 -21.95 -24.41 12.81
CA ALA A 73 -22.09 -23.02 12.37
C ALA A 73 -20.74 -22.29 12.38
N GLN A 74 -19.97 -22.40 13.46
CA GLN A 74 -18.60 -21.83 13.54
C GLN A 74 -17.65 -22.43 12.51
N GLN A 75 -17.77 -23.75 12.27
CA GLN A 75 -16.96 -24.44 11.27
C GLN A 75 -17.25 -23.86 9.88
N LYS A 76 -18.53 -23.71 9.53
CA LYS A 76 -19.01 -23.16 8.25
C LYS A 76 -18.62 -21.70 8.06
N THR A 77 -18.81 -20.87 9.08
CA THR A 77 -18.44 -19.46 9.00
C THR A 77 -16.93 -19.25 8.88
N SER A 78 -16.13 -20.15 9.48
CA SER A 78 -14.67 -20.12 9.33
C SER A 78 -14.19 -20.35 7.89
N SER A 79 -14.98 -21.01 7.02
CA SER A 79 -14.61 -21.22 5.61
C SER A 79 -14.52 -19.92 4.81
N PHE A 80 -15.21 -18.87 5.25
CA PHE A 80 -15.18 -17.53 4.66
C PHE A 80 -14.68 -16.46 5.65
N GLY A 81 -13.93 -16.87 6.68
CA GLY A 81 -13.20 -15.95 7.56
C GLY A 81 -14.06 -15.29 8.64
N GLN A 82 -15.16 -15.91 9.02
CA GLN A 82 -16.01 -15.49 10.14
C GLN A 82 -15.88 -16.47 11.32
N SER A 83 -16.21 -16.01 12.54
CA SER A 83 -16.01 -16.74 13.82
C SER A 83 -14.55 -17.00 14.22
N THR A 84 -13.72 -17.54 13.33
CA THR A 84 -12.27 -17.68 13.54
C THR A 84 -11.62 -16.29 13.61
N THR A 85 -10.76 -16.08 14.60
CA THR A 85 -10.01 -14.83 14.77
C THR A 85 -8.53 -15.03 14.46
N VAL A 86 -7.92 -14.04 13.82
CA VAL A 86 -6.52 -14.09 13.36
C VAL A 86 -5.84 -12.74 13.56
N THR A 87 -4.51 -12.75 13.57
CA THR A 87 -3.70 -11.52 13.50
C THR A 87 -3.25 -11.24 12.07
N PRO A 88 -2.98 -9.96 11.70
CA PRO A 88 -2.43 -9.64 10.38
C PRO A 88 -1.11 -10.37 10.06
N VAL A 89 -0.27 -10.61 11.08
CA VAL A 89 1.00 -11.33 10.91
C VAL A 89 0.79 -12.82 10.60
N GLN A 90 -0.26 -13.47 11.13
CA GLN A 90 -0.65 -14.81 10.73
C GLN A 90 -1.14 -14.85 9.28
N MET A 91 -1.92 -13.85 8.85
CA MET A 91 -2.37 -13.73 7.46
C MET A 91 -1.20 -13.58 6.49
N LEU A 92 -0.22 -12.72 6.80
CA LEU A 92 1.01 -12.57 6.01
C LEU A 92 1.84 -13.86 5.96
N ARG A 93 1.99 -14.55 7.11
CA ARG A 93 2.66 -15.86 7.18
C ARG A 93 1.97 -16.87 6.26
N ALA A 94 0.65 -17.01 6.34
CA ALA A 94 -0.11 -17.96 5.54
C ALA A 94 -0.03 -17.64 4.04
N GLN A 95 -0.24 -16.38 3.67
CA GLN A 95 -0.21 -15.89 2.28
C GLN A 95 1.17 -16.16 1.63
N SER A 96 2.25 -16.06 2.38
CA SER A 96 3.61 -16.30 1.86
C SER A 96 3.82 -17.71 1.31
N ALA A 97 3.03 -18.71 1.75
CA ALA A 97 3.09 -20.08 1.23
C ALA A 97 2.82 -20.15 -0.27
N PHE A 98 1.95 -19.28 -0.79
CA PHE A 98 1.54 -19.32 -2.20
C PHE A 98 2.68 -18.95 -3.15
N PHE A 99 3.67 -18.20 -2.65
CA PHE A 99 4.79 -17.66 -3.44
C PHE A 99 6.12 -18.34 -3.15
N ASN A 100 6.19 -19.20 -2.13
CA ASN A 100 7.41 -19.88 -1.71
C ASN A 100 7.28 -21.41 -1.84
N ASP A 101 6.72 -21.86 -2.97
CA ASP A 101 6.52 -23.29 -3.29
C ASP A 101 5.76 -24.07 -2.20
N GLY A 102 4.82 -23.42 -1.54
CA GLY A 102 4.03 -23.97 -0.44
C GLY A 102 4.66 -23.83 0.95
N ASN A 103 5.86 -23.26 1.07
CA ASN A 103 6.50 -23.01 2.38
C ASN A 103 6.06 -21.65 2.93
N MET A 104 5.53 -21.61 4.14
CA MET A 104 5.31 -20.35 4.86
C MET A 104 6.65 -19.76 5.30
N LEU A 105 6.79 -18.45 5.19
CA LEU A 105 7.88 -17.69 5.77
C LEU A 105 7.48 -17.17 7.14
N LYS A 106 8.41 -17.19 8.09
CA LYS A 106 8.25 -16.48 9.36
C LYS A 106 8.40 -14.97 9.10
N PRO A 107 7.37 -14.13 9.33
CA PRO A 107 7.53 -12.70 9.23
C PRO A 107 8.55 -12.18 10.27
N TRP A 108 9.37 -11.22 9.88
CA TRP A 108 10.43 -10.67 10.72
C TRP A 108 10.64 -9.19 10.37
N TYR A 109 11.06 -8.39 11.34
CA TYR A 109 11.23 -6.94 11.18
C TYR A 109 12.55 -6.41 11.76
N VAL A 110 13.32 -7.23 12.51
CA VAL A 110 14.63 -6.85 13.04
C VAL A 110 15.70 -7.40 12.12
N ASP A 111 16.43 -6.54 11.41
CA ASP A 111 17.54 -6.96 10.55
C ASP A 111 18.79 -7.34 11.35
N SER A 112 19.23 -6.47 12.25
CA SER A 112 20.33 -6.77 13.16
C SER A 112 20.28 -5.92 14.42
N VAL A 113 20.91 -6.43 15.48
CA VAL A 113 21.20 -5.69 16.72
C VAL A 113 22.71 -5.70 16.89
N THR A 114 23.32 -4.54 16.67
CA THR A 114 24.78 -4.37 16.68
C THR A 114 25.20 -3.28 17.65
N ASN A 115 26.40 -3.39 18.21
CA ASN A 115 27.01 -2.31 18.96
C ASN A 115 28.01 -1.57 18.06
N PRO A 116 27.82 -0.27 17.81
CA PRO A 116 28.64 0.48 16.85
C PRO A 116 30.06 0.79 17.35
N VAL A 117 30.35 0.60 18.64
CA VAL A 117 31.68 0.88 19.23
C VAL A 117 32.57 -0.35 19.18
N SER A 118 32.01 -1.50 19.57
CA SER A 118 32.72 -2.79 19.60
C SER A 118 32.62 -3.56 18.28
N ASN A 119 31.74 -3.15 17.36
CA ASN A 119 31.35 -3.88 16.15
C ASN A 119 30.76 -5.28 16.41
N ASN A 120 30.34 -5.58 17.64
CA ASN A 120 29.70 -6.86 17.97
C ASN A 120 28.26 -6.91 17.46
N THR A 121 27.88 -8.04 16.86
CA THR A 121 26.49 -8.34 16.46
C THR A 121 25.87 -9.32 17.45
N TYR A 122 24.82 -8.90 18.14
CA TYR A 122 24.09 -9.73 19.12
C TYR A 122 22.94 -10.51 18.50
N TYR A 123 22.36 -9.98 17.43
CA TYR A 123 21.27 -10.61 16.70
C TYR A 123 21.38 -10.25 15.22
N LYS A 124 21.05 -11.21 14.37
CA LYS A 124 20.91 -11.02 12.92
C LYS A 124 19.69 -11.78 12.45
N GLY A 125 18.71 -11.05 11.95
CA GLY A 125 17.52 -11.62 11.34
C GLY A 125 17.88 -12.32 10.03
N LYS A 126 17.08 -13.32 9.69
CA LYS A 126 17.25 -14.11 8.48
C LYS A 126 15.91 -14.65 8.04
N LYS A 127 15.81 -15.00 6.75
CA LYS A 127 14.66 -15.74 6.22
C LYS A 127 14.56 -17.10 6.93
N GLU A 128 13.39 -17.38 7.50
CA GLU A 128 13.09 -18.67 8.12
C GLU A 128 11.77 -19.24 7.59
N TYR A 129 11.71 -20.56 7.44
CA TYR A 129 10.49 -21.25 7.05
C TYR A 129 9.67 -21.63 8.29
N ALA A 130 8.38 -21.34 8.27
CA ALA A 130 7.43 -21.61 9.35
C ALA A 130 6.55 -22.86 9.09
N GLY A 131 6.96 -23.72 8.14
CA GLY A 131 6.25 -24.93 7.75
C GLY A 131 5.85 -24.95 6.28
N LYS A 132 5.34 -26.09 5.81
CA LYS A 132 4.92 -26.31 4.41
C LYS A 132 3.51 -26.89 4.36
N PRO A 133 2.45 -26.07 4.50
CA PRO A 133 1.08 -26.58 4.54
C PRO A 133 0.70 -27.30 3.23
N ILE A 134 1.03 -26.69 2.09
CA ILE A 134 0.56 -27.12 0.76
C ILE A 134 1.71 -27.50 -0.17
N THR A 135 1.38 -28.17 -1.27
CA THR A 135 2.34 -28.46 -2.34
C THR A 135 2.59 -27.23 -3.22
N LYS A 136 3.68 -27.26 -3.99
CA LYS A 136 3.98 -26.26 -5.02
C LYS A 136 2.87 -26.15 -6.08
N ASP A 137 2.30 -27.28 -6.49
CA ASP A 137 1.21 -27.31 -7.48
C ASP A 137 -0.06 -26.66 -6.92
N THR A 138 -0.43 -26.98 -5.68
CA THR A 138 -1.54 -26.32 -4.97
C THR A 138 -1.32 -24.82 -4.87
N ALA A 139 -0.12 -24.38 -4.46
CA ALA A 139 0.23 -22.97 -4.38
C ALA A 139 0.09 -22.27 -5.74
N LYS A 140 0.53 -22.89 -6.83
CA LYS A 140 0.37 -22.37 -8.19
C LYS A 140 -1.10 -22.23 -8.59
N LYS A 141 -1.94 -23.23 -8.31
CA LYS A 141 -3.38 -23.19 -8.60
C LYS A 141 -4.08 -22.07 -7.83
N VAL A 142 -3.77 -21.91 -6.53
CA VAL A 142 -4.32 -20.80 -5.72
C VAL A 142 -3.95 -19.45 -6.32
N ARG A 143 -2.69 -19.25 -6.74
CA ARG A 143 -2.27 -18.00 -7.41
C ARG A 143 -3.02 -17.73 -8.71
N THR A 144 -3.33 -18.77 -9.49
CA THR A 144 -4.17 -18.63 -10.68
C THR A 144 -5.58 -18.15 -10.34
N GLU A 145 -6.17 -18.61 -9.24
CA GLU A 145 -7.48 -18.13 -8.81
C GLU A 145 -7.42 -16.70 -8.22
N LEU A 146 -6.35 -16.36 -7.48
CA LEU A 146 -6.10 -14.98 -7.00
C LEU A 146 -5.90 -13.97 -8.14
N ASP A 147 -5.28 -14.38 -9.24
CA ASP A 147 -5.16 -13.57 -10.46
C ASP A 147 -6.55 -13.24 -11.02
N LYS A 148 -7.43 -14.25 -11.15
CA LYS A 148 -8.80 -14.07 -11.67
C LYS A 148 -9.64 -13.13 -10.83
N VAL A 149 -9.48 -13.14 -9.50
CA VAL A 149 -10.21 -12.23 -8.60
C VAL A 149 -10.07 -10.78 -9.04
N VAL A 150 -8.88 -10.34 -9.46
CA VAL A 150 -8.61 -8.95 -9.86
C VAL A 150 -8.72 -8.76 -11.38
N ASN A 151 -8.29 -9.75 -12.16
CA ASN A 151 -8.02 -9.58 -13.59
C ASN A 151 -9.04 -10.27 -14.52
N SER A 152 -9.98 -11.07 -14.00
CA SER A 152 -11.07 -11.60 -14.82
C SER A 152 -11.99 -10.49 -15.33
N GLU A 153 -12.65 -10.73 -16.46
CA GLU A 153 -13.72 -9.85 -16.97
C GLU A 153 -14.88 -9.75 -15.98
N ASP A 154 -15.17 -10.84 -15.27
CA ASP A 154 -16.21 -10.91 -14.24
C ASP A 154 -15.76 -10.33 -12.88
N SER A 155 -14.55 -9.79 -12.78
CA SER A 155 -14.01 -9.31 -11.51
C SER A 155 -14.84 -8.18 -10.89
N HIS A 156 -15.10 -8.30 -9.59
CA HIS A 156 -15.66 -7.23 -8.75
C HIS A 156 -14.56 -6.45 -7.98
N ALA A 157 -13.29 -6.80 -8.19
CA ALA A 157 -12.13 -6.21 -7.51
C ALA A 157 -11.23 -5.41 -8.47
N LYS A 158 -11.77 -4.95 -9.62
CA LYS A 158 -11.03 -4.19 -10.64
C LYS A 158 -10.46 -2.88 -10.08
N ASN A 159 -11.09 -2.31 -9.06
CA ASN A 159 -10.64 -1.13 -8.33
C ASN A 159 -9.29 -1.32 -7.59
N TYR A 160 -8.79 -2.54 -7.43
CA TYR A 160 -7.45 -2.82 -6.88
C TYR A 160 -6.34 -2.92 -7.93
N ARG A 161 -6.67 -2.80 -9.23
CA ARG A 161 -5.66 -2.75 -10.29
C ARG A 161 -4.79 -1.50 -10.14
N VAL A 162 -3.52 -1.65 -10.46
CA VAL A 162 -2.53 -0.58 -10.48
C VAL A 162 -1.97 -0.50 -11.89
N ASP A 163 -2.05 0.67 -12.51
CA ASP A 163 -1.60 0.84 -13.88
C ASP A 163 -0.10 0.53 -14.01
N GLY A 164 0.25 -0.21 -15.06
CA GLY A 164 1.61 -0.69 -15.31
C GLY A 164 2.03 -1.91 -14.47
N TYR A 165 1.21 -2.41 -13.54
CA TYR A 165 1.57 -3.54 -12.68
C TYR A 165 0.51 -4.65 -12.65
N ASP A 166 0.97 -5.89 -12.82
CA ASP A 166 0.14 -7.08 -12.67
C ASP A 166 -0.11 -7.42 -11.19
N ILE A 167 -1.25 -7.01 -10.66
CA ILE A 167 -1.68 -7.29 -9.29
C ILE A 167 -2.53 -8.57 -9.24
N ALA A 168 -2.28 -9.43 -8.25
CA ALA A 168 -3.21 -10.48 -7.83
C ALA A 168 -3.54 -10.30 -6.34
N GLY A 169 -4.66 -10.88 -5.89
CA GLY A 169 -5.02 -10.77 -4.48
C GLY A 169 -6.44 -11.22 -4.17
N LYS A 170 -6.87 -10.96 -2.94
CA LYS A 170 -8.22 -11.29 -2.48
C LYS A 170 -8.82 -10.18 -1.62
N THR A 171 -10.08 -9.85 -1.92
CA THR A 171 -10.94 -8.96 -1.14
C THR A 171 -11.53 -9.67 0.08
N GLY A 172 -11.75 -8.93 1.16
CA GLY A 172 -12.49 -9.38 2.34
C GLY A 172 -13.44 -8.30 2.85
N THR A 173 -14.66 -8.71 3.20
CA THR A 173 -15.70 -7.85 3.77
C THR A 173 -16.32 -8.61 4.94
N ALA A 174 -15.65 -8.55 6.10
CA ALA A 174 -16.06 -9.28 7.30
C ALA A 174 -17.01 -8.43 8.15
N GLN A 175 -17.96 -9.08 8.81
CA GLN A 175 -18.75 -8.44 9.87
C GLN A 175 -17.89 -8.32 11.12
N VAL A 176 -18.09 -7.25 11.88
CA VAL A 176 -17.35 -7.00 13.13
C VAL A 176 -18.17 -7.48 14.31
N ALA A 177 -17.57 -8.24 15.24
CA ALA A 177 -18.27 -8.69 16.44
C ALA A 177 -18.62 -7.48 17.33
N ASP A 178 -19.84 -7.47 17.88
CA ASP A 178 -20.27 -6.45 18.83
C ASP A 178 -19.80 -6.86 20.24
N PRO A 179 -18.86 -6.11 20.87
CA PRO A 179 -18.32 -6.47 22.17
C PRO A 179 -19.32 -6.30 23.32
N ASP A 180 -20.33 -5.43 23.16
CA ASP A 180 -21.23 -5.02 24.23
C ASP A 180 -22.53 -5.84 24.22
N ASN A 181 -23.05 -6.14 23.02
CA ASN A 181 -24.36 -6.79 22.86
C ASN A 181 -24.27 -8.25 22.40
N GLY A 182 -23.07 -8.72 22.05
CA GLY A 182 -22.89 -9.99 21.35
C GLY A 182 -23.44 -9.97 19.92
N GLY A 183 -23.10 -10.99 19.14
CA GLY A 183 -23.40 -10.99 17.70
C GLY A 183 -22.48 -10.07 16.91
N TYR A 184 -22.99 -9.47 15.84
CA TYR A 184 -22.24 -8.54 14.98
C TYR A 184 -22.78 -7.11 15.11
N VAL A 185 -21.89 -6.13 14.96
CA VAL A 185 -22.24 -4.70 14.96
C VAL A 185 -23.30 -4.43 13.89
N GLN A 186 -24.32 -3.69 14.26
CA GLN A 186 -25.43 -3.30 13.38
C GLN A 186 -25.18 -1.91 12.78
N GLY A 187 -25.71 -1.67 11.58
CA GLY A 187 -25.56 -0.41 10.84
C GLY A 187 -25.79 -0.61 9.35
N GLU A 188 -25.67 0.45 8.56
CA GLU A 188 -25.78 0.36 7.10
C GLU A 188 -24.60 -0.45 6.52
N ASN A 189 -23.36 -0.06 6.83
CA ASN A 189 -22.14 -0.75 6.38
C ASN A 189 -21.12 -1.07 7.52
N PRO A 190 -21.48 -1.85 8.56
CA PRO A 190 -20.65 -2.10 9.74
C PRO A 190 -19.59 -3.19 9.51
N TYR A 191 -18.69 -2.96 8.56
CA TYR A 191 -17.75 -3.98 8.08
C TYR A 191 -16.29 -3.69 8.46
N PHE A 192 -15.52 -4.78 8.53
CA PHE A 192 -14.08 -4.79 8.32
C PHE A 192 -13.80 -5.10 6.85
N VAL A 193 -13.37 -4.09 6.10
CA VAL A 193 -12.98 -4.22 4.69
C VAL A 193 -11.48 -4.38 4.58
N SER A 194 -11.03 -5.31 3.73
CA SER A 194 -9.61 -5.61 3.59
C SER A 194 -9.26 -6.11 2.20
N PHE A 195 -7.97 -6.02 1.88
CA PHE A 195 -7.38 -6.61 0.69
C PHE A 195 -5.98 -7.10 1.00
N ILE A 196 -5.70 -8.35 0.63
CA ILE A 196 -4.34 -8.90 0.60
C ILE A 196 -3.94 -9.07 -0.85
N GLY A 197 -2.96 -8.29 -1.28
CA GLY A 197 -2.50 -8.26 -2.66
C GLY A 197 -1.00 -8.43 -2.78
N ASP A 198 -0.58 -8.96 -3.91
CA ASP A 198 0.80 -9.29 -4.22
C ASP A 198 1.13 -8.92 -5.66
N ALA A 199 2.37 -8.48 -5.88
CA ALA A 199 2.80 -8.00 -7.19
C ALA A 199 4.32 -8.13 -7.39
N PRO A 200 4.77 -8.43 -8.63
CA PRO A 200 3.98 -8.86 -9.78
C PRO A 200 3.37 -10.26 -9.58
N LYS A 201 2.13 -10.51 -10.04
CA LYS A 201 1.35 -11.73 -9.76
C LYS A 201 2.05 -13.09 -9.98
N LYS A 202 3.01 -13.17 -10.91
CA LYS A 202 3.74 -14.41 -11.23
C LYS A 202 4.93 -14.66 -10.30
N ASP A 203 5.65 -13.61 -9.91
CA ASP A 203 6.82 -13.63 -9.03
C ASP A 203 6.80 -12.40 -8.11
N PRO A 204 5.96 -12.40 -7.07
CA PRO A 204 5.78 -11.20 -6.27
C PRO A 204 7.04 -10.77 -5.53
N LYS A 205 7.35 -9.47 -5.59
CA LYS A 205 8.41 -8.86 -4.78
C LYS A 205 7.90 -8.45 -3.41
N VAL A 206 6.61 -8.10 -3.31
CA VAL A 206 5.97 -7.67 -2.06
C VAL A 206 4.56 -8.21 -1.93
N ILE A 207 4.14 -8.39 -0.68
CA ILE A 207 2.75 -8.63 -0.28
C ILE A 207 2.33 -7.41 0.53
N VAL A 208 1.20 -6.80 0.19
CA VAL A 208 0.58 -5.71 0.95
C VAL A 208 -0.76 -6.21 1.47
N TYR A 209 -0.93 -6.20 2.79
CA TYR A 209 -2.20 -6.46 3.44
C TYR A 209 -2.68 -5.19 4.13
N ALA A 210 -3.86 -4.73 3.74
CA ALA A 210 -4.51 -3.56 4.33
C ALA A 210 -5.92 -3.92 4.82
N GLY A 211 -6.32 -3.33 5.95
CA GLY A 211 -7.63 -3.51 6.55
C GLY A 211 -8.13 -2.22 7.19
N MET A 212 -9.43 -1.97 7.10
CA MET A 212 -10.13 -0.83 7.69
C MET A 212 -11.40 -1.34 8.38
N SER A 213 -11.57 -1.01 9.65
CA SER A 213 -12.69 -1.47 10.47
C SER A 213 -13.65 -0.31 10.75
N LEU A 214 -14.95 -0.54 10.52
CA LEU A 214 -16.05 0.36 10.91
C LEU A 214 -15.83 1.82 10.48
N ALA A 215 -15.87 2.07 9.17
CA ALA A 215 -15.79 3.43 8.64
C ALA A 215 -16.90 4.31 9.25
N GLN A 216 -16.52 5.44 9.83
CA GLN A 216 -17.44 6.38 10.48
C GLN A 216 -17.95 7.47 9.50
N GLN A 217 -17.33 7.59 8.33
CA GLN A 217 -17.69 8.51 7.25
C GLN A 217 -17.48 7.80 5.92
N ASN A 218 -18.30 8.15 4.91
CA ASN A 218 -18.28 7.54 3.59
C ASN A 218 -18.31 6.00 3.66
N ASP A 219 -19.15 5.44 4.52
CA ASP A 219 -19.23 4.01 4.80
C ASP A 219 -19.72 3.20 3.58
N GLN A 220 -20.61 3.76 2.76
CA GLN A 220 -20.98 3.20 1.45
C GLN A 220 -19.77 3.10 0.52
N GLU A 221 -18.97 4.17 0.44
CA GLU A 221 -17.74 4.16 -0.37
C GLU A 221 -16.73 3.15 0.17
N ALA A 222 -16.58 3.07 1.50
CA ALA A 222 -15.72 2.09 2.16
C ALA A 222 -16.17 0.64 1.85
N TYR A 223 -17.47 0.38 1.79
CA TYR A 223 -18.01 -0.92 1.41
C TYR A 223 -17.71 -1.27 -0.06
N GLU A 224 -17.93 -0.34 -0.98
CA GLU A 224 -17.73 -0.54 -2.43
C GLU A 224 -16.26 -0.58 -2.82
N MET A 225 -15.44 0.32 -2.25
CA MET A 225 -14.04 0.51 -2.62
C MET A 225 -13.07 -0.23 -1.71
N GLY A 226 -13.53 -0.71 -0.56
CA GLY A 226 -12.70 -1.35 0.46
C GLY A 226 -11.52 -0.48 0.87
N VAL A 227 -10.32 -1.05 0.77
CA VAL A 227 -9.04 -0.38 1.08
C VAL A 227 -8.24 -0.01 -0.17
N SER A 228 -8.88 0.00 -1.36
CA SER A 228 -8.20 0.25 -2.64
C SER A 228 -7.44 1.59 -2.68
N LYS A 229 -8.03 2.65 -2.12
CA LYS A 229 -7.40 3.99 -2.01
C LYS A 229 -6.13 4.00 -1.14
N ALA A 230 -5.96 3.04 -0.24
CA ALA A 230 -4.72 2.85 0.50
C ALA A 230 -3.77 1.87 -0.21
N PHE A 231 -4.30 0.74 -0.70
CA PHE A 231 -3.51 -0.31 -1.34
C PHE A 231 -2.78 0.19 -2.60
N LYS A 232 -3.49 0.86 -3.52
CA LYS A 232 -2.94 1.30 -4.81
C LYS A 232 -1.67 2.15 -4.66
N PRO A 233 -1.67 3.28 -3.91
CA PRO A 233 -0.47 4.11 -3.78
C PRO A 233 0.65 3.39 -3.03
N ILE A 234 0.35 2.59 -2.00
CA ILE A 234 1.36 1.81 -1.28
C ILE A 234 2.05 0.84 -2.24
N MET A 235 1.26 0.05 -2.99
CA MET A 235 1.79 -0.93 -3.92
C MET A 235 2.56 -0.27 -5.06
N ALA A 236 1.98 0.73 -5.73
CA ALA A 236 2.62 1.41 -6.86
C ALA A 236 3.97 2.04 -6.46
N ASN A 237 4.00 2.77 -5.34
CA ASN A 237 5.23 3.43 -4.89
C ASN A 237 6.28 2.41 -4.44
N THR A 238 5.86 1.32 -3.79
CA THR A 238 6.78 0.25 -3.38
C THR A 238 7.38 -0.45 -4.60
N LEU A 239 6.58 -0.77 -5.61
CA LEU A 239 7.08 -1.42 -6.83
C LEU A 239 8.01 -0.51 -7.64
N LYS A 240 7.68 0.78 -7.75
CA LYS A 240 8.58 1.80 -8.33
C LYS A 240 9.89 1.88 -7.55
N TYR A 241 9.84 1.97 -6.22
CA TYR A 241 11.02 1.98 -5.36
C TYR A 241 11.90 0.73 -5.52
N LEU A 242 11.29 -0.43 -5.77
CA LEU A 242 11.98 -1.70 -5.99
C LEU A 242 12.39 -1.92 -7.45
N ASN A 243 12.23 -0.93 -8.33
CA ASN A 243 12.51 -1.00 -9.78
C ASN A 243 11.83 -2.21 -10.48
N VAL A 244 10.61 -2.53 -10.05
CA VAL A 244 9.83 -3.60 -10.69
C VAL A 244 9.21 -3.04 -11.98
N GLY A 245 9.28 -3.79 -13.09
CA GLY A 245 8.63 -3.39 -14.35
C GLY A 245 9.47 -2.48 -15.27
N GLU A 246 10.61 -1.94 -14.84
CA GLU A 246 11.58 -1.24 -15.69
C GLU A 246 12.41 -2.21 -16.56
N ASN A 247 11.75 -3.10 -17.30
CA ASN A 247 12.38 -3.95 -18.31
C ASN A 247 11.75 -3.70 -19.69
N ASN A 248 11.99 -2.49 -20.19
CA ASN A 248 12.15 -2.23 -21.62
C ASN A 248 13.29 -1.22 -21.85
N THR A 249 14.42 -1.40 -21.16
CA THR A 249 15.75 -1.14 -21.72
C THR A 249 16.78 -1.95 -20.95
N LYS A 250 17.59 -2.69 -21.69
CA LYS A 250 18.76 -3.49 -21.31
C LYS A 250 19.50 -2.98 -20.05
N ASP A 251 19.38 -3.70 -18.93
CA ASP A 251 20.46 -4.44 -18.27
C ASP A 251 20.01 -4.90 -16.87
N SER A 252 19.80 -6.21 -16.71
CA SER A 252 19.91 -6.83 -15.40
C SER A 252 21.39 -6.91 -15.03
N SER A 253 21.92 -5.81 -14.51
CA SER A 253 23.16 -5.81 -13.74
C SER A 253 22.88 -5.02 -12.47
N ASP A 254 23.18 -5.61 -11.30
CA ASP A 254 23.26 -5.01 -9.97
C ASP A 254 22.72 -3.58 -9.85
N VAL A 255 21.68 -3.33 -9.05
CA VAL A 255 21.27 -1.95 -8.71
C VAL A 255 22.50 -1.24 -8.14
N LYS A 256 23.17 -0.45 -8.98
CA LYS A 256 24.38 0.27 -8.61
C LYS A 256 23.94 1.46 -7.79
N TYR A 257 23.94 1.28 -6.48
CA TYR A 257 23.75 2.38 -5.56
C TYR A 257 24.80 3.46 -5.85
N SER A 258 24.32 4.69 -5.92
CA SER A 258 25.16 5.86 -6.02
C SER A 258 25.60 6.27 -4.63
N LYS A 259 26.91 6.25 -4.42
CA LYS A 259 27.51 6.74 -3.17
C LYS A 259 27.48 8.27 -3.17
N VAL A 260 26.76 8.87 -2.23
CA VAL A 260 26.59 10.32 -2.13
C VAL A 260 27.95 10.99 -1.87
N PRO A 261 28.43 11.88 -2.75
CA PRO A 261 29.63 12.65 -2.52
C PRO A 261 29.50 13.57 -1.31
N ASP A 262 30.63 13.80 -0.63
CA ASP A 262 30.77 14.94 0.28
C ASP A 262 30.89 16.24 -0.53
N VAL A 263 29.93 17.15 -0.35
CA VAL A 263 29.86 18.43 -1.05
C VAL A 263 29.76 19.63 -0.12
N GLU A 264 29.73 19.43 1.19
CA GLU A 264 29.73 20.53 2.15
C GLU A 264 31.03 21.36 2.04
N GLY A 265 30.90 22.69 2.08
CA GLY A 265 32.00 23.64 1.90
C GLY A 265 32.46 23.85 0.46
N LEU A 266 31.95 23.09 -0.52
CA LEU A 266 32.26 23.31 -1.94
C LEU A 266 31.48 24.49 -2.51
N ALA A 267 32.00 25.07 -3.60
CA ALA A 267 31.26 26.04 -4.40
C ALA A 267 29.98 25.39 -4.97
N THR A 268 28.86 26.11 -4.96
CA THR A 268 27.52 25.61 -5.30
C THR A 268 27.50 24.88 -6.64
N GLN A 269 28.02 25.49 -7.71
CA GLN A 269 28.07 24.86 -9.04
C GLN A 269 28.88 23.55 -9.02
N LYS A 270 30.03 23.55 -8.34
CA LYS A 270 30.89 22.37 -8.25
C LYS A 270 30.24 21.25 -7.45
N ALA A 271 29.45 21.59 -6.43
CA ALA A 271 28.67 20.63 -5.65
C ALA A 271 27.58 20.00 -6.51
N GLU A 272 26.80 20.83 -7.22
CA GLU A 272 25.76 20.39 -8.15
C GLU A 272 26.32 19.43 -9.21
N ASP A 273 27.41 19.81 -9.88
CA ASP A 273 28.08 18.97 -10.89
C ASP A 273 28.56 17.64 -10.30
N LYS A 274 29.06 17.65 -9.05
CA LYS A 274 29.59 16.44 -8.38
C LYS A 274 28.48 15.48 -7.97
N ILE A 275 27.34 15.98 -7.51
CA ILE A 275 26.15 15.19 -7.22
C ILE A 275 25.55 14.63 -8.51
N ASN A 276 25.29 15.49 -9.51
CA ASN A 276 24.71 15.11 -10.78
C ASN A 276 25.59 14.11 -11.55
N GLY A 277 26.93 14.25 -11.44
CA GLY A 277 27.91 13.31 -11.98
C GLY A 277 27.92 11.91 -11.33
N LYS A 278 27.15 11.70 -10.25
CA LYS A 278 26.90 10.39 -9.63
C LYS A 278 25.50 9.84 -9.94
N SER A 279 24.84 10.34 -10.99
CA SER A 279 23.46 9.95 -11.30
C SER A 279 22.53 10.21 -10.10
N LEU A 280 22.70 11.34 -9.43
CA LEU A 280 21.82 11.85 -8.38
C LEU A 280 21.23 13.18 -8.87
N ASP A 281 20.16 13.66 -8.24
CA ASP A 281 19.52 14.93 -8.61
C ASP A 281 19.82 16.00 -7.55
N ALA A 282 20.70 16.94 -7.87
CA ALA A 282 21.05 18.04 -6.97
C ALA A 282 19.97 19.11 -6.95
N ILE A 283 19.39 19.37 -5.78
CA ILE A 283 18.47 20.49 -5.58
C ILE A 283 19.16 21.58 -4.77
N VAL A 284 19.51 22.68 -5.42
CA VAL A 284 20.09 23.84 -4.72
C VAL A 284 18.99 24.62 -4.00
N ILE A 285 19.20 24.88 -2.72
CA ILE A 285 18.37 25.73 -1.87
C ILE A 285 19.15 27.01 -1.54
N GLY A 286 18.62 28.13 -2.02
CA GLY A 286 19.22 29.43 -1.83
C GLY A 286 20.06 29.92 -3.01
N ASN A 287 20.66 31.10 -2.83
CA ASN A 287 21.43 31.81 -3.85
C ASN A 287 22.90 32.03 -3.45
N GLY A 288 23.40 31.29 -2.47
CA GLY A 288 24.78 31.39 -1.99
C GLY A 288 25.80 30.74 -2.92
N GLU A 289 27.07 31.10 -2.71
CA GLU A 289 28.19 30.60 -3.51
C GLU A 289 28.76 29.28 -2.98
N LYS A 290 28.46 28.92 -1.73
CA LYS A 290 28.97 27.68 -1.10
C LYS A 290 27.87 26.87 -0.45
N VAL A 291 28.00 25.55 -0.52
CA VAL A 291 27.12 24.61 0.18
C VAL A 291 27.48 24.56 1.66
N THR A 292 26.49 24.79 2.54
CA THR A 292 26.63 24.73 4.00
C THR A 292 26.18 23.39 4.58
N SER A 293 25.24 22.70 3.91
CA SER A 293 24.78 21.37 4.33
C SER A 293 24.12 20.61 3.17
N GLN A 294 24.10 19.28 3.27
CA GLN A 294 23.40 18.38 2.34
C GLN A 294 22.36 17.50 3.04
N SER A 295 21.23 17.20 2.39
CA SER A 295 20.14 16.40 3.01
C SER A 295 20.50 14.93 3.26
N VAL A 296 21.41 14.38 2.45
CA VAL A 296 21.87 13.00 2.55
C VAL A 296 23.33 13.02 2.93
N THR A 297 23.69 12.35 4.04
CA THR A 297 25.06 12.32 4.53
C THR A 297 26.04 11.73 3.50
N ALA A 298 27.25 12.29 3.47
CA ALA A 298 28.32 11.80 2.61
C ALA A 298 28.57 10.29 2.81
N ASN A 299 28.94 9.61 1.73
CA ASN A 299 29.21 8.17 1.66
C ASN A 299 28.00 7.24 1.86
N LYS A 300 26.80 7.78 2.13
CA LYS A 300 25.58 6.97 2.14
C LYS A 300 25.28 6.47 0.73
N GLU A 301 24.88 5.22 0.63
CA GLU A 301 24.43 4.62 -0.63
C GLU A 301 22.95 4.91 -0.84
N VAL A 302 22.62 5.49 -1.98
CA VAL A 302 21.25 5.79 -2.38
C VAL A 302 20.98 5.34 -3.81
N LEU A 303 19.71 5.20 -4.17
CA LEU A 303 19.33 4.87 -5.54
C LEU A 303 19.74 5.99 -6.50
N PRO A 304 20.05 5.66 -7.77
CA PRO A 304 20.16 6.67 -8.83
C PRO A 304 18.92 7.56 -8.90
N ASN A 305 19.10 8.80 -9.34
CA ASN A 305 18.11 9.86 -9.45
C ASN A 305 17.48 10.32 -8.11
N ASN A 306 17.99 9.85 -6.97
CA ASN A 306 17.57 10.37 -5.66
C ASN A 306 17.95 11.85 -5.52
N LYS A 307 17.03 12.67 -4.99
CA LYS A 307 17.26 14.09 -4.73
C LYS A 307 18.17 14.30 -3.54
N VAL A 308 19.24 15.07 -3.74
CA VAL A 308 20.13 15.55 -2.68
C VAL A 308 19.97 17.06 -2.60
N LEU A 309 19.35 17.53 -1.53
CA LEU A 309 19.10 18.95 -1.31
C LEU A 309 20.39 19.57 -0.76
N LEU A 310 20.80 20.70 -1.32
CA LEU A 310 22.03 21.42 -1.02
C LEU A 310 21.67 22.82 -0.51
N LEU A 311 21.81 23.05 0.79
CA LEU A 311 21.61 24.39 1.35
C LEU A 311 22.87 25.23 1.12
N THR A 312 22.70 26.44 0.61
CA THR A 312 23.81 27.38 0.35
C THR A 312 24.01 28.37 1.51
N ASP A 313 25.08 29.15 1.48
CA ASP A 313 25.43 30.19 2.47
C ASP A 313 24.73 31.54 2.23
N GLY A 314 23.83 31.60 1.25
CA GLY A 314 23.08 32.80 0.88
C GLY A 314 21.66 32.85 1.46
N ASP A 315 20.83 33.69 0.86
CA ASP A 315 19.41 33.74 1.17
C ASP A 315 18.72 32.45 0.72
N ILE A 316 17.86 31.91 1.58
CA ILE A 316 17.05 30.73 1.25
C ILE A 316 16.04 31.13 0.17
N THR A 317 16.03 30.38 -0.93
CA THR A 317 15.06 30.53 -2.03
C THR A 317 14.26 29.25 -2.18
N MET A 318 13.01 29.39 -2.58
CA MET A 318 12.08 28.27 -2.71
C MET A 318 12.44 27.43 -3.94
N PRO A 319 12.73 26.13 -3.80
CA PRO A 319 12.89 25.24 -4.95
C PRO A 319 11.54 24.95 -5.61
N ASP A 320 11.59 24.35 -6.79
CA ASP A 320 10.42 23.68 -7.37
C ASP A 320 10.25 22.33 -6.69
N MET A 321 9.20 22.22 -5.89
CA MET A 321 8.87 21.02 -5.13
C MET A 321 7.93 20.10 -5.89
N THR A 322 7.50 20.43 -7.12
CA THR A 322 6.58 19.58 -7.88
C THR A 322 7.12 18.17 -8.02
N GLY A 323 6.31 17.17 -7.65
CA GLY A 323 6.70 15.76 -7.65
C GLY A 323 7.52 15.30 -6.46
N TRP A 324 7.82 16.18 -5.49
CA TRP A 324 8.51 15.78 -4.28
C TRP A 324 7.64 14.86 -3.41
N SER A 325 8.28 13.90 -2.79
CA SER A 325 7.76 13.11 -1.69
C SER A 325 7.68 13.93 -0.40
N LYS A 326 6.90 13.42 0.55
CA LYS A 326 6.82 13.99 1.90
C LYS A 326 8.20 14.01 2.61
N GLU A 327 9.06 13.03 2.35
CA GLU A 327 10.39 12.97 2.95
C GLU A 327 11.29 14.13 2.48
N GLU A 328 11.24 14.47 1.20
CA GLU A 328 12.00 15.60 0.63
C GLU A 328 11.49 16.94 1.17
N VAL A 329 10.17 17.09 1.34
CA VAL A 329 9.58 18.29 1.97
C VAL A 329 10.03 18.43 3.44
N ILE A 330 10.06 17.33 4.19
CA ILE A 330 10.56 17.31 5.57
C ILE A 330 12.06 17.61 5.62
N ALA A 331 12.83 17.09 4.67
CA ALA A 331 14.26 17.40 4.57
C ALA A 331 14.49 18.91 4.34
N PHE A 332 13.72 19.52 3.42
CA PHE A 332 13.75 20.97 3.23
C PHE A 332 13.39 21.73 4.50
N GLU A 333 12.30 21.36 5.19
CA GLU A 333 11.87 22.02 6.43
C GLU A 333 12.97 21.99 7.49
N ARG A 334 13.62 20.82 7.67
CA ARG A 334 14.73 20.63 8.63
C ARG A 334 15.96 21.46 8.27
N MET A 335 16.37 21.43 7.00
CA MET A 335 17.58 22.14 6.56
C MET A 335 17.41 23.66 6.62
N THR A 336 16.22 24.16 6.26
CA THR A 336 15.95 25.61 6.20
C THR A 336 15.44 26.17 7.53
N ASN A 337 15.02 25.31 8.46
CA ASN A 337 14.35 25.69 9.70
C ASN A 337 13.14 26.60 9.44
N THR A 338 12.39 26.29 8.38
CA THR A 338 11.10 26.91 8.03
C THR A 338 9.95 26.09 8.62
N LYS A 339 8.71 26.58 8.49
CA LYS A 339 7.52 25.83 8.91
C LYS A 339 6.66 25.50 7.69
N VAL A 340 6.55 24.21 7.37
CA VAL A 340 5.80 23.74 6.18
C VAL A 340 4.52 23.02 6.62
N THR A 341 3.37 23.52 6.17
CA THR A 341 2.08 22.86 6.39
C THR A 341 1.70 22.06 5.15
N MET A 342 1.59 20.74 5.30
CA MET A 342 1.20 19.83 4.21
C MET A 342 -0.28 19.47 4.31
N LYS A 343 -1.00 19.49 3.18
CA LYS A 343 -2.39 19.02 3.06
C LYS A 343 -2.49 17.96 1.97
N GLY A 344 -3.24 16.89 2.22
CA GLY A 344 -3.42 15.78 1.27
C GLY A 344 -2.40 14.64 1.45
N SER A 345 -2.28 13.79 0.44
CA SER A 345 -1.40 12.61 0.42
C SER A 345 -0.84 12.35 -0.98
N GLY A 346 0.36 11.80 -1.09
CA GLY A 346 1.03 11.52 -2.37
C GLY A 346 2.26 12.40 -2.57
N PHE A 347 2.42 12.93 -3.78
CA PHE A 347 3.52 13.82 -4.17
C PHE A 347 3.05 15.27 -4.19
N VAL A 348 3.98 16.22 -4.06
CA VAL A 348 3.67 17.65 -4.12
C VAL A 348 3.09 17.99 -5.49
N SER A 349 1.84 18.43 -5.49
CA SER A 349 1.14 18.92 -6.70
C SER A 349 1.11 20.45 -6.76
N SER A 350 1.21 21.13 -5.62
CA SER A 350 1.32 22.59 -5.58
C SER A 350 2.02 23.11 -4.33
N GLN A 351 2.64 24.29 -4.45
CA GLN A 351 3.30 25.01 -3.37
C GLN A 351 2.82 26.47 -3.33
N SER A 352 2.64 27.01 -2.13
CA SER A 352 2.13 28.38 -1.94
C SER A 352 3.13 29.49 -2.21
N VAL A 353 4.42 29.17 -2.23
CA VAL A 353 5.53 30.10 -2.51
C VAL A 353 6.14 29.66 -3.83
N THR A 354 6.26 30.55 -4.82
CA THR A 354 6.72 30.16 -6.15
C THR A 354 8.25 29.94 -6.18
N LYS A 355 8.71 29.10 -7.10
CA LYS A 355 10.13 28.82 -7.33
C LYS A 355 10.95 30.12 -7.42
N GLY A 356 12.06 30.18 -6.71
CA GLY A 356 13.01 31.30 -6.71
C GLY A 356 12.65 32.44 -5.76
N GLN A 357 11.46 32.45 -5.16
CA GLN A 357 11.13 33.46 -4.14
C GLN A 357 11.97 33.24 -2.88
N LYS A 358 12.40 34.34 -2.27
CA LYS A 358 13.12 34.32 -0.99
C LYS A 358 12.19 33.85 0.13
N VAL A 359 12.70 33.00 1.02
CA VAL A 359 11.97 32.36 2.11
C VAL A 359 12.65 32.67 3.44
N SER A 360 11.85 33.03 4.44
CA SER A 360 12.27 33.26 5.82
C SER A 360 11.73 32.19 6.77
N LYS A 361 12.35 32.04 7.95
CA LYS A 361 11.92 31.10 9.00
C LYS A 361 10.47 31.32 9.47
N ASN A 362 9.93 32.53 9.29
CA ASN A 362 8.59 32.90 9.75
C ASN A 362 7.53 32.77 8.65
N ASP A 363 7.92 32.43 7.42
CA ASP A 363 7.00 32.35 6.30
C ASP A 363 6.11 31.12 6.45
N LYS A 364 4.83 31.27 6.14
CA LYS A 364 3.86 30.18 6.15
C LYS A 364 3.86 29.51 4.78
N ILE A 365 4.59 28.42 4.65
CA ILE A 365 4.63 27.61 3.43
C ILE A 365 3.52 26.56 3.51
N GLN A 366 2.64 26.54 2.52
CA GLN A 366 1.62 25.50 2.37
C GLN A 366 1.93 24.67 1.13
N ILE A 367 1.90 23.36 1.30
CA ILE A 367 2.14 22.37 0.25
C ILE A 367 0.91 21.48 0.14
N THR A 368 0.44 21.26 -1.09
CA THR A 368 -0.63 20.30 -1.39
C THR A 368 -0.02 19.04 -1.98
N LEU A 369 -0.43 17.90 -1.45
CA LEU A 369 -0.03 16.57 -1.91
C LEU A 369 -1.21 15.91 -2.64
N SER A 370 -0.96 15.38 -3.83
CA SER A 370 -1.91 14.58 -4.60
C SER A 370 -1.33 13.23 -5.01
N SER A 371 -2.20 12.24 -5.12
CA SER A 371 -1.91 10.90 -5.66
C SER A 371 -2.22 10.77 -7.16
N GLU A 372 -2.78 11.81 -7.79
CA GLU A 372 -3.05 11.84 -9.23
C GLU A 372 -1.77 12.11 -10.03
N GLU A 373 -1.72 11.58 -11.26
CA GLU A 373 -0.56 11.63 -12.15
C GLU A 373 -0.06 13.08 -12.34
N ILE A 374 1.23 13.31 -12.05
CA ILE A 374 1.91 14.52 -12.50
C ILE A 374 2.30 14.24 -13.95
N ASP A 375 1.35 14.47 -14.86
CA ASP A 375 1.64 14.49 -16.29
C ASP A 375 2.58 15.65 -16.59
N GLY A 376 3.82 15.32 -16.93
CA GLY A 376 4.72 16.22 -17.60
C GLY A 376 4.34 16.33 -19.07
N GLU A 377 3.70 17.44 -19.47
CA GLU A 377 4.16 18.35 -20.53
C GLU A 377 3.05 19.30 -21.03
N ALA A 378 3.50 20.54 -21.26
CA ALA A 378 3.04 21.53 -22.24
C ALA A 378 1.58 22.02 -22.21
N SER A 379 1.48 23.31 -21.84
CA SER A 379 0.43 24.25 -22.18
C SER A 379 -0.18 24.07 -23.58
N THR A 380 -1.49 23.84 -23.64
CA THR A 380 -2.32 24.39 -24.72
C THR A 380 -3.55 25.06 -24.11
N SER A 381 -3.61 26.37 -24.35
CA SER A 381 -4.71 27.26 -24.06
C SER A 381 -6.04 26.77 -24.63
N SER A 382 -7.07 26.66 -23.80
CA SER A 382 -8.45 26.74 -24.24
C SER A 382 -9.19 27.77 -23.39
N ASN A 383 -9.51 28.86 -24.08
CA ASN A 383 -10.23 30.05 -23.67
C ASN A 383 -11.70 29.68 -23.33
N SER A 384 -12.14 29.85 -22.08
CA SER A 384 -13.56 29.84 -21.72
C SER A 384 -13.95 31.21 -21.18
N LYS A 385 -14.57 32.01 -22.06
CA LYS A 385 -15.26 33.25 -21.72
C LYS A 385 -16.37 32.95 -20.71
N GLU A 386 -16.39 33.78 -19.67
CA GLU A 386 -17.54 33.98 -18.79
C GLU A 386 -18.77 34.43 -19.62
N GLU A 387 -19.88 33.71 -19.48
CA GLU A 387 -21.21 34.29 -19.71
C GLU A 387 -22.06 34.07 -18.45
N THR A 388 -22.15 35.15 -17.69
CA THR A 388 -23.12 35.37 -16.62
C THR A 388 -24.50 35.50 -17.25
N THR A 389 -25.42 34.59 -16.94
CA THR A 389 -26.85 34.78 -17.24
C THR A 389 -27.59 35.21 -15.97
N LYS A 390 -28.07 36.46 -16.03
CA LYS A 390 -29.03 37.04 -15.10
C LYS A 390 -30.38 36.39 -15.29
N GLU A 391 -31.02 36.04 -14.18
CA GLU A 391 -32.46 35.84 -14.10
C GLU A 391 -33.20 37.13 -14.45
N ASP A 392 -34.18 37.06 -15.35
CA ASP A 392 -35.30 37.98 -15.32
C ASP A 392 -36.60 37.31 -15.79
N LYS A 393 -37.70 37.73 -15.16
CA LYS A 393 -39.04 37.14 -15.19
C LYS A 393 -39.89 37.64 -16.37
N SER A 394 -40.68 36.74 -16.98
CA SER A 394 -42.11 36.94 -17.34
C SER A 394 -42.66 35.61 -17.91
N ALA A 395 -43.65 34.96 -17.30
CA ALA A 395 -45.10 35.17 -17.35
C ALA A 395 -45.81 34.63 -18.62
N SER A 396 -46.69 33.63 -18.40
CA SER A 396 -47.89 33.24 -19.18
C SER A 396 -47.66 32.68 -20.60
N GLU A 397 -48.28 31.61 -21.09
CA GLU A 397 -49.69 31.23 -21.10
C GLU A 397 -49.88 29.73 -21.37
N LYS A 398 -51.09 29.26 -21.05
CA LYS A 398 -51.70 27.94 -21.33
C LYS A 398 -51.60 27.49 -22.80
N ILE A 399 -51.66 26.18 -23.06
CA ILE A 399 -52.79 25.45 -23.70
C ILE A 399 -52.39 23.99 -23.99
N CYS A 400 -53.35 23.10 -23.71
CA CYS A 400 -53.48 21.65 -24.00
C CYS A 400 -52.71 20.65 -23.13
#